data_AF-A0A969FKA9-F1
#
_entry.id   AF-A0A969FKA9-F1
#
_cell.length_a   1.000
_cell.length_b   1.000
_cell.length_c   1.000
_cell.angle_alpha   90.00
_cell.angle_beta   90.00
_cell.angle_gamma   90.00
#
_symmetry.space_group_name_H-M   'P 1'
#
loop_
_entity.id
_entity.type
_entity.pdbx_description
1 polymer ?
#
loop_
_entity_poly.entity_id
_entity_poly.type
_entity_poly.pdbx_seq_one_letter_code
_entity_poly.pdbx_strand_id
1 'polypeptide(L)'
;MGESSNVAWQSSIAICNEPTIAQTWCDRVRGTMPRFACVAGFTATAMIDQISAAGLTPHDRLFTANADLDFLVSGDTRDPLYPLPPLIAGASPVLISRAIATELHWLIHAVNAGLPYALSQPAIDLRSPPARCVSSGHSLDDEVVERLFEQGLGLGRAWSASAQWLIIGECVVGERRRHSAC
;
A
#
# COMPACT_ATOMS: atom_id res chain seq x y z
N MET A 1 34.93 -2.65 -29.42
CA MET A 1 33.78 -3.54 -29.16
C MET A 1 33.73 -3.78 -27.66
N GLY A 2 32.63 -3.41 -27.02
CA GLY A 2 32.42 -3.58 -25.57
C GLY A 2 32.18 -2.26 -24.83
N GLU A 3 31.14 -1.52 -25.19
CA GLU A 3 30.56 -0.50 -24.30
C GLU A 3 29.78 -1.22 -23.20
N SER A 4 30.36 -1.24 -22.00
CA SER A 4 29.63 -1.60 -20.78
C SER A 4 28.73 -0.43 -20.40
N SER A 5 27.44 -0.59 -20.63
CA SER A 5 26.40 0.35 -20.23
C SER A 5 26.40 0.54 -18.70
N ASN A 6 26.92 1.68 -18.26
CA ASN A 6 26.93 2.10 -16.87
C ASN A 6 25.56 2.69 -16.54
N VAL A 7 24.65 1.88 -15.99
CA VAL A 7 23.35 2.38 -15.51
C VAL A 7 23.59 3.11 -14.19
N ALA A 8 23.59 4.44 -14.25
CA ALA A 8 23.76 5.31 -13.09
C ALA A 8 22.53 5.24 -12.17
N TRP A 9 22.64 4.44 -11.11
CA TRP A 9 21.67 4.42 -10.00
C TRP A 9 22.05 5.45 -8.93
N GLN A 10 21.90 6.75 -9.21
CA GLN A 10 22.06 7.78 -8.18
C GLN A 10 20.99 8.86 -8.35
N SER A 11 19.95 8.81 -7.49
CA SER A 11 19.11 9.93 -6.99
C SER A 11 17.80 9.49 -6.29
N SER A 12 17.48 8.20 -6.21
CA SER A 12 16.08 7.77 -5.95
C SER A 12 15.68 7.58 -4.48
N ILE A 13 16.59 7.76 -3.51
CA ILE A 13 16.29 7.49 -2.09
C ILE A 13 16.64 8.73 -1.26
N ALA A 14 15.62 9.35 -0.66
CA ALA A 14 15.75 10.44 0.29
C ALA A 14 15.48 9.93 1.71
N ILE A 15 16.26 10.40 2.69
CA ILE A 15 16.10 10.11 4.12
C ILE A 15 15.36 11.30 4.76
N CYS A 16 14.27 11.04 5.49
CA CYS A 16 13.41 12.08 6.05
C CYS A 16 13.95 12.64 7.38
N ASN A 17 14.46 13.88 7.36
CA ASN A 17 14.38 14.94 8.39
C ASN A 17 14.95 16.27 7.84
N GLU A 18 14.66 16.58 6.57
CA GLU A 18 15.28 17.70 5.83
C GLU A 18 14.21 18.74 5.49
N PRO A 19 13.94 19.71 6.39
CA PRO A 19 12.81 20.64 6.23
C PRO A 19 12.93 21.50 4.97
N THR A 20 14.14 21.85 4.55
CA THR A 20 14.37 22.62 3.32
C THR A 20 14.02 21.83 2.06
N ILE A 21 14.37 20.53 2.02
CA ILE A 21 14.01 19.65 0.89
C ILE A 21 12.49 19.46 0.86
N ALA A 22 11.88 19.22 2.02
CA ALA A 22 10.43 19.09 2.13
C ALA A 22 9.71 20.36 1.66
N GLN A 23 10.15 21.55 2.12
CA GLN A 23 9.57 22.83 1.69
C GLN A 23 9.73 23.05 0.18
N THR A 24 10.92 22.80 -0.35
CA THR A 24 11.19 22.92 -1.80
C THR A 24 10.30 21.98 -2.61
N TRP A 25 10.11 20.75 -2.14
CA TRP A 25 9.20 19.79 -2.77
C TRP A 25 7.75 20.26 -2.71
N CYS A 26 7.29 20.73 -1.54
CA CYS A 26 5.94 21.27 -1.35
C CYS A 26 5.68 22.46 -2.27
N ASP A 27 6.63 23.38 -2.41
CA ASP A 27 6.50 24.54 -3.30
C ASP A 27 6.45 24.12 -4.76
N ARG A 28 7.21 23.09 -5.16
CA ARG A 28 7.20 22.53 -6.51
C ARG A 28 5.87 21.86 -6.87
N VAL A 29 5.24 21.15 -5.94
CA VAL A 29 3.98 20.44 -6.19
C VAL A 29 2.73 21.27 -5.84
N ARG A 30 2.91 22.48 -5.31
CA ARG A 30 1.80 23.36 -4.92
C ARG A 30 0.90 23.66 -6.12
N GLY A 31 -0.41 23.51 -5.92
CA GLY A 31 -1.40 23.73 -6.98
C GLY A 31 -1.44 22.65 -8.06
N THR A 32 -0.70 21.54 -7.88
CA THR A 32 -0.74 20.38 -8.78
C THR A 32 -1.48 19.22 -8.12
N MET A 33 -2.07 18.34 -8.94
CA MET A 33 -2.84 17.20 -8.44
C MET A 33 -2.01 15.92 -8.50
N PRO A 34 -1.95 15.13 -7.41
CA PRO A 34 -1.32 13.83 -7.46
C PRO A 34 -2.19 12.84 -8.23
N ARG A 35 -1.55 11.78 -8.72
CA ARG A 35 -2.24 10.50 -8.84
C ARG A 35 -1.98 9.70 -7.57
N PHE A 36 -3.05 9.30 -6.89
CA PHE A 36 -2.97 8.53 -5.65
C PHE A 36 -3.28 7.06 -5.92
N ALA A 37 -2.36 6.19 -5.56
CA ALA A 37 -2.56 4.75 -5.55
C ALA A 37 -2.37 4.20 -4.14
N CYS A 38 -3.22 3.27 -3.74
CA CYS A 38 -3.08 2.52 -2.50
C CYS A 38 -2.89 1.04 -2.84
N VAL A 39 -1.74 0.48 -2.45
CA VAL A 39 -1.38 -0.91 -2.70
C VAL A 39 -1.64 -1.72 -1.45
N ALA A 40 -2.59 -2.65 -1.52
CA ALA A 40 -2.95 -3.49 -0.39
C ALA A 40 -2.49 -4.93 -0.59
N GLY A 41 -2.07 -5.56 0.49
CA GLY A 41 -1.62 -6.94 0.49
C GLY A 41 -1.71 -7.56 1.87
N PHE A 42 -1.54 -8.87 1.92
CA PHE A 42 -1.56 -9.62 3.16
C PHE A 42 -0.36 -10.53 3.28
N THR A 43 0.11 -10.72 4.52
CA THR A 43 1.07 -11.78 4.85
C THR A 43 0.53 -12.64 5.98
N ALA A 44 0.72 -13.96 5.89
CA ALA A 44 0.41 -14.89 6.97
C ALA A 44 1.18 -14.58 8.26
N THR A 45 2.21 -13.74 8.21
CA THR A 45 2.85 -13.14 9.40
C THR A 45 1.82 -12.46 10.31
N ALA A 46 0.79 -11.82 9.75
CA ALA A 46 -0.29 -11.19 10.50
C ALA A 46 -1.10 -12.16 11.36
N MET A 47 -1.03 -13.47 11.10
CA MET A 47 -1.74 -14.48 11.89
C MET A 47 -1.05 -14.79 13.22
N ILE A 48 0.20 -14.33 13.43
CA ILE A 48 0.89 -14.49 14.71
C ILE A 48 0.19 -13.65 15.78
N ASP A 49 -0.10 -14.26 16.92
CA ASP A 49 -0.75 -13.56 18.03
C ASP A 49 0.05 -12.32 18.46
N GLN A 50 -0.68 -11.22 18.69
CA GLN A 50 -0.13 -9.94 19.17
C GLN A 50 0.92 -9.27 18.27
N ILE A 51 1.15 -9.73 17.04
CA ILE A 51 2.20 -9.17 16.18
C ILE A 51 1.85 -7.82 15.57
N SER A 52 0.56 -7.58 15.31
CA SER A 52 0.05 -6.42 14.56
C SER A 52 -0.96 -5.64 15.40
N ALA A 53 -0.94 -4.31 15.24
CA ALA A 53 -1.93 -3.39 15.79
C ALA A 53 -3.14 -3.18 14.86
N ALA A 54 -2.99 -3.50 13.57
CA ALA A 54 -4.08 -3.56 12.61
C ALA A 54 -4.88 -4.85 12.87
N GLY A 55 -6.21 -4.73 13.01
CA GLY A 55 -7.13 -5.79 13.45
C GLY A 55 -6.99 -6.17 14.94
N LEU A 56 -8.11 -6.28 15.67
CA LEU A 56 -8.13 -6.66 17.09
C LEU A 56 -7.77 -8.15 17.30
N THR A 57 -8.25 -9.01 16.41
CA THR A 57 -8.01 -10.46 16.44
C THR A 57 -7.28 -10.95 15.18
N PRO A 58 -6.66 -12.13 15.20
CA PRO A 58 -6.13 -12.77 13.98
C PRO A 58 -7.17 -12.88 12.86
N HIS A 59 -8.44 -13.09 13.20
CA HIS A 59 -9.52 -13.14 12.21
C HIS A 59 -9.78 -11.76 11.59
N ASP A 60 -9.80 -10.68 12.40
CA ASP A 60 -9.98 -9.31 11.90
C ASP A 60 -8.88 -8.90 10.93
N ARG A 61 -7.66 -9.39 11.19
CA ARG A 61 -6.48 -9.15 10.36
C ARG A 61 -6.59 -9.71 8.95
N LEU A 62 -7.39 -10.75 8.74
CA LEU A 62 -7.59 -11.34 7.41
C LEU A 62 -8.27 -10.35 6.46
N PHE A 63 -9.18 -9.52 6.94
CA PHE A 63 -9.95 -8.61 6.09
C PHE A 63 -9.64 -7.13 6.34
N THR A 64 -8.72 -6.78 7.25
CA THR A 64 -8.42 -5.37 7.55
C THR A 64 -7.95 -4.60 6.31
N ALA A 65 -7.01 -5.15 5.53
CA ALA A 65 -6.56 -4.49 4.31
C ALA A 65 -7.63 -4.46 3.21
N ASN A 66 -8.51 -5.47 3.16
CA ASN A 66 -9.69 -5.44 2.29
C ASN A 66 -10.64 -4.30 2.68
N ALA A 67 -10.96 -4.17 3.98
CA ALA A 67 -11.85 -3.16 4.52
C ALA A 67 -11.30 -1.74 4.31
N ASP A 68 -10.01 -1.53 4.58
CA ASP A 68 -9.34 -0.26 4.34
C ASP A 68 -9.39 0.11 2.86
N LEU A 69 -9.03 -0.82 1.96
CA LEU A 69 -8.99 -0.48 0.54
C LEU A 69 -10.39 -0.25 -0.06
N ASP A 70 -11.39 -1.03 0.34
CA ASP A 70 -12.79 -0.81 -0.05
C ASP A 70 -13.30 0.55 0.47
N PHE A 71 -13.11 0.83 1.76
CA PHE A 71 -13.52 2.10 2.36
C PHE A 71 -12.82 3.30 1.72
N LEU A 72 -11.55 3.16 1.35
CA LEU A 72 -10.81 4.23 0.68
C LEU A 72 -11.47 4.63 -0.64
N VAL A 73 -12.01 3.66 -1.39
CA VAL A 73 -12.66 3.89 -2.68
C VAL A 73 -14.11 4.34 -2.51
N SER A 74 -14.92 3.61 -1.74
CA SER A 74 -16.36 3.87 -1.63
C SER A 74 -16.73 4.90 -0.56
N GLY A 75 -15.88 5.09 0.45
CA GLY A 75 -16.25 5.77 1.68
C GLY A 75 -17.22 4.95 2.54
N ASP A 76 -17.92 5.64 3.44
CA ASP A 76 -18.92 5.04 4.31
C ASP A 76 -20.15 4.60 3.49
N THR A 77 -20.50 3.32 3.60
CA THR A 77 -21.65 2.72 2.92
C THR A 77 -22.57 2.11 3.96
N ARG A 78 -23.88 2.07 3.68
CA ARG A 78 -24.86 1.54 4.65
C ARG A 78 -24.64 0.07 5.02
N ASP A 79 -24.04 -0.71 4.13
CA ASP A 79 -23.84 -2.15 4.30
C ASP A 79 -22.54 -2.57 3.57
N PRO A 80 -21.36 -2.28 4.15
CA PRO A 80 -20.09 -2.61 3.52
C PRO A 80 -19.84 -4.11 3.57
N LEU A 81 -19.30 -4.69 2.49
CA LEU A 81 -18.88 -6.09 2.46
C LEU A 81 -17.85 -6.40 3.56
N TYR A 82 -16.97 -5.44 3.85
CA TYR A 82 -15.99 -5.49 4.93
C TYR A 82 -16.10 -4.21 5.76
N PRO A 83 -16.72 -4.24 6.96
CA PRO A 83 -16.72 -3.08 7.84
C PRO A 83 -15.30 -2.80 8.33
N LEU A 84 -14.97 -1.53 8.55
CA LEU A 84 -13.68 -1.16 9.16
C LEU A 84 -13.55 -1.85 10.52
N PRO A 85 -12.54 -2.71 10.73
CA PRO A 85 -12.42 -3.45 11.97
C PRO A 85 -12.07 -2.50 13.12
N PRO A 86 -12.53 -2.79 14.35
CA PRO A 86 -12.05 -2.06 15.52
C PRO A 86 -10.54 -2.27 15.65
N LEU A 87 -9.77 -1.18 15.67
CA LEU A 87 -8.31 -1.26 15.86
C LEU A 87 -7.97 -1.01 17.32
N ILE A 88 -6.91 -1.68 17.80
CA ILE A 88 -6.38 -1.43 19.14
C ILE A 88 -5.88 0.03 19.27
N ALA A 89 -5.46 0.64 18.15
CA ALA A 89 -4.97 2.01 18.08
C ALA A 89 -6.07 3.07 17.88
N GLY A 90 -7.36 2.67 17.80
CA GLY A 90 -8.49 3.58 17.57
C GLY A 90 -9.02 3.48 16.13
N ALA A 91 -9.07 4.61 15.42
CA ALA A 91 -9.55 4.67 14.04
C ALA A 91 -8.49 4.22 13.02
N SER A 92 -8.92 3.59 11.92
CA SER A 92 -8.02 3.27 10.81
C SER A 92 -7.48 4.55 10.14
N PRO A 93 -6.17 4.63 9.82
CA PRO A 93 -5.59 5.72 9.05
C PRO A 93 -6.30 5.97 7.71
N VAL A 94 -6.99 4.96 7.16
CA VAL A 94 -7.78 5.08 5.95
C VAL A 94 -8.83 6.21 6.04
N LEU A 95 -9.34 6.51 7.23
CA LEU A 95 -10.29 7.62 7.43
C LEU A 95 -9.65 8.96 7.03
N ILE A 96 -8.39 9.17 7.40
CA ILE A 96 -7.62 10.37 7.07
C ILE A 96 -7.37 10.41 5.56
N SER A 97 -6.89 9.31 4.99
CA SER A 97 -6.64 9.21 3.54
C SER A 97 -7.89 9.48 2.72
N ARG A 98 -9.05 8.93 3.12
CA ARG A 98 -10.34 9.14 2.45
C ARG A 98 -10.79 10.58 2.57
N ALA A 99 -10.70 11.19 3.76
CA ALA A 99 -11.09 12.58 3.99
C ALA A 99 -10.28 13.52 3.08
N ILE A 100 -8.96 13.36 3.05
CA ILE A 100 -8.06 14.17 2.20
C ILE A 100 -8.37 13.96 0.72
N ALA A 101 -8.45 12.70 0.27
CA ALA A 101 -8.70 12.40 -1.14
C ALA A 101 -10.08 12.89 -1.61
N THR A 102 -11.09 12.86 -0.73
CA THR A 102 -12.44 13.35 -1.03
C THR A 102 -12.47 14.86 -1.12
N GLU A 103 -11.92 15.55 -0.11
CA GLU A 103 -11.89 17.02 -0.03
C GLU A 103 -11.09 17.63 -1.20
N LEU A 104 -10.00 16.97 -1.58
CA LEU A 104 -9.14 17.43 -2.67
C LEU A 104 -9.53 16.81 -4.03
N HIS A 105 -10.64 16.07 -4.11
CA HIS A 105 -11.13 15.42 -5.34
C HIS A 105 -10.07 14.57 -6.07
N TRP A 106 -9.24 13.85 -5.32
CA TRP A 106 -8.22 12.97 -5.87
C TRP A 106 -8.84 11.68 -6.42
N LEU A 107 -8.36 11.27 -7.59
CA LEU A 107 -8.65 9.94 -8.11
C LEU A 107 -7.83 8.90 -7.34
N ILE A 108 -8.52 7.91 -6.77
CA ILE A 108 -7.94 6.83 -5.98
C ILE A 108 -7.80 5.59 -6.85
N HIS A 109 -6.59 5.07 -6.99
CA HIS A 109 -6.31 3.79 -7.63
C HIS A 109 -6.07 2.72 -6.56
N ALA A 110 -7.06 1.86 -6.34
CA ALA A 110 -6.89 0.67 -5.52
C ALA A 110 -6.08 -0.39 -6.29
N VAL A 111 -5.05 -0.93 -5.65
CA VAL A 111 -4.20 -1.99 -6.23
C VAL A 111 -4.19 -3.17 -5.27
N ASN A 112 -4.67 -4.33 -5.74
CA ASN A 112 -4.59 -5.59 -5.02
C ASN A 112 -3.27 -6.30 -5.37
N ALA A 113 -2.38 -6.42 -4.39
CA ALA A 113 -1.08 -7.08 -4.50
C ALA A 113 -0.99 -8.38 -3.69
N GLY A 114 -2.13 -8.98 -3.32
CA GLY A 114 -2.19 -10.26 -2.62
C GLY A 114 -3.08 -10.24 -1.39
N LEU A 115 -4.29 -9.74 -1.53
CA LEU A 115 -5.33 -9.82 -0.50
C LEU A 115 -5.93 -11.24 -0.44
N PRO A 116 -6.34 -11.73 0.74
CA PRO A 116 -6.90 -13.06 0.91
C PRO A 116 -8.36 -13.13 0.42
N TYR A 117 -9.05 -12.00 0.33
CA TYR A 117 -10.41 -11.90 -0.19
C TYR A 117 -10.48 -10.94 -1.38
N ALA A 118 -11.53 -11.09 -2.20
CA ALA A 118 -11.83 -10.14 -3.24
C ALA A 118 -12.26 -8.78 -2.65
N LEU A 119 -12.06 -7.70 -3.40
CA LEU A 119 -12.58 -6.38 -3.04
C LEU A 119 -14.02 -6.25 -3.57
N SER A 120 -14.84 -5.47 -2.87
CA SER A 120 -16.17 -5.10 -3.39
C SER A 120 -16.07 -4.02 -4.47
N GLN A 121 -15.00 -3.23 -4.45
CA GLN A 121 -14.76 -2.16 -5.42
C GLN A 121 -13.78 -2.58 -6.52
N PRO A 122 -13.89 -2.00 -7.73
CA PRO A 122 -12.91 -2.21 -8.79
C PRO A 122 -11.50 -1.82 -8.34
N ALA A 123 -10.56 -2.73 -8.54
CA ALA A 123 -9.15 -2.52 -8.25
C ALA A 123 -8.28 -3.07 -9.38
N ILE A 124 -7.07 -2.54 -9.48
CA ILE A 124 -6.02 -3.12 -10.32
C ILE A 124 -5.51 -4.37 -9.59
N ASP A 125 -5.87 -5.54 -10.10
CA ASP A 125 -5.44 -6.81 -9.53
C ASP A 125 -4.14 -7.28 -10.16
N LEU A 126 -3.07 -7.36 -9.35
CA LEU A 126 -1.76 -7.86 -9.78
C LEU A 126 -1.72 -9.40 -9.83
N ARG A 127 -2.78 -10.07 -9.36
CA ARG A 127 -2.90 -11.54 -9.31
C ARG A 127 -1.78 -12.19 -8.50
N SER A 128 -1.44 -11.56 -7.38
CA SER A 128 -0.55 -12.14 -6.39
C SER A 128 -1.34 -13.04 -5.44
N PRO A 129 -0.80 -14.19 -4.99
CA PRO A 129 -1.30 -14.84 -3.79
C PRO A 129 -0.96 -14.01 -2.54
N PRO A 130 -1.68 -14.20 -1.42
CA PRO A 130 -1.25 -13.68 -0.13
C PRO A 130 0.13 -14.24 0.25
N ALA A 131 0.98 -13.40 0.84
CA ALA A 131 2.34 -13.79 1.18
C ALA A 131 2.35 -14.78 2.36
N ARG A 132 3.27 -15.74 2.32
CA ARG A 132 3.57 -16.63 3.44
C ARG A 132 4.26 -15.87 4.57
N CYS A 133 4.30 -16.47 5.75
CA CYS A 133 4.95 -15.88 6.93
C CYS A 133 6.43 -15.61 6.65
N VAL A 134 6.91 -14.42 6.99
CA VAL A 134 8.31 -14.02 6.78
C VAL A 134 9.30 -14.91 7.54
N SER A 135 8.87 -15.57 8.62
CA SER A 135 9.71 -16.53 9.37
C SER A 135 10.10 -17.76 8.56
N SER A 136 9.39 -18.06 7.45
CA SER A 136 9.74 -19.14 6.53
C SER A 136 10.98 -18.83 5.67
N GLY A 137 11.41 -17.56 5.62
CA GLY A 137 12.44 -17.08 4.70
C GLY A 137 11.99 -17.01 3.23
N HIS A 138 10.77 -17.45 2.92
CA HIS A 138 10.24 -17.55 1.55
C HIS A 138 8.81 -17.02 1.50
N SER A 139 8.60 -15.71 1.67
CA SER A 139 7.24 -15.12 1.72
C SER A 139 6.47 -15.24 0.42
N LEU A 140 7.14 -15.08 -0.72
CA LEU A 140 6.58 -15.29 -2.06
C LEU A 140 7.58 -16.12 -2.87
N ASP A 141 7.12 -16.77 -3.92
CA ASP A 141 8.00 -17.47 -4.86
C ASP A 141 8.70 -16.44 -5.76
N ASP A 142 9.95 -16.71 -6.15
CA ASP A 142 10.77 -15.75 -6.92
C ASP A 142 10.07 -15.28 -8.20
N GLU A 143 9.42 -16.20 -8.92
CA GLU A 143 8.62 -15.89 -10.12
C GLU A 143 7.47 -14.89 -9.83
N VAL A 144 6.85 -15.00 -8.66
CA VAL A 144 5.80 -14.06 -8.23
C VAL A 144 6.42 -12.69 -7.96
N VAL A 145 7.56 -12.64 -7.27
CA VAL A 145 8.26 -11.39 -6.95
C VAL A 145 8.67 -10.65 -8.22
N GLU A 146 9.31 -11.36 -9.16
CA GLU A 146 9.75 -10.79 -10.44
C GLU A 146 8.55 -10.24 -11.23
N ARG A 147 7.48 -11.02 -11.35
CA ARG A 147 6.25 -10.60 -12.03
C ARG A 147 5.64 -9.35 -11.39
N LEU A 148 5.52 -9.30 -10.06
CA LEU A 148 4.95 -8.15 -9.36
C LEU A 148 5.84 -6.90 -9.53
N PHE A 149 7.15 -7.08 -9.51
CA PHE A 149 8.10 -6.01 -9.75
C PHE A 149 7.94 -5.42 -11.16
N GLU A 150 7.86 -6.29 -12.18
CA GLU A 150 7.65 -5.86 -13.56
C GLU A 150 6.29 -5.17 -13.76
N GLN A 151 5.22 -5.71 -13.16
CA GLN A 151 3.89 -5.09 -13.18
C GLN A 151 3.90 -3.72 -12.50
N GLY A 152 4.52 -3.60 -11.34
CA GLY A 152 4.69 -2.33 -10.62
C GLY A 152 5.46 -1.30 -11.44
N LEU A 153 6.56 -1.71 -12.08
CA LEU A 153 7.30 -0.86 -13.01
C LEU A 153 6.45 -0.42 -14.21
N GLY A 154 5.64 -1.33 -14.75
CA GLY A 154 4.69 -1.03 -15.84
C GLY A 154 3.67 0.03 -15.43
N LEU A 155 3.04 -0.14 -14.27
CA LEU A 155 2.10 0.83 -13.70
C LEU A 155 2.77 2.18 -13.45
N GLY A 156 3.96 2.18 -12.85
CA GLY A 156 4.73 3.40 -12.59
C GLY A 156 5.02 4.19 -13.87
N ARG A 157 5.49 3.52 -14.94
CA ARG A 157 5.75 4.15 -16.25
C ARG A 157 4.47 4.70 -16.88
N ALA A 158 3.37 3.94 -16.84
CA ALA A 158 2.10 4.38 -17.38
C ALA A 158 1.57 5.61 -16.62
N TRP A 159 1.78 5.64 -15.30
CA TRP A 159 1.29 6.74 -14.49
C TRP A 159 2.14 7.99 -14.57
N SER A 160 3.46 7.87 -14.62
CA SER A 160 4.36 9.02 -14.77
C SER A 160 4.16 9.77 -16.09
N ALA A 161 3.58 9.12 -17.11
CA ALA A 161 3.29 9.77 -18.39
C ALA A 161 2.17 10.82 -18.31
N SER A 162 1.33 10.80 -17.27
CA SER A 162 0.17 11.69 -17.15
C SER A 162 0.00 12.36 -15.78
N ALA A 163 0.67 11.86 -14.73
CA ALA A 163 0.64 12.46 -13.40
C ALA A 163 1.83 13.40 -13.19
N GLN A 164 1.59 14.56 -12.57
CA GLN A 164 2.66 15.49 -12.21
C GLN A 164 3.52 14.96 -11.06
N TRP A 165 2.89 14.20 -10.16
CA TRP A 165 3.54 13.46 -9.09
C TRP A 165 2.61 12.34 -8.59
N LEU A 166 3.19 11.39 -7.85
CA LEU A 166 2.53 10.18 -7.39
C LEU A 166 2.53 10.12 -5.86
N ILE A 167 1.40 9.70 -5.30
CA ILE A 167 1.31 9.21 -3.92
C ILE A 167 1.10 7.71 -4.02
N ILE A 168 1.97 6.96 -3.36
CA ILE A 168 1.83 5.51 -3.22
C ILE A 168 1.64 5.24 -1.74
N GLY A 169 0.40 5.00 -1.34
CA GLY A 169 0.05 4.47 -0.04
C GLY A 169 0.13 2.95 -0.04
N GLU A 170 0.23 2.38 1.14
CA GLU A 170 0.13 0.95 1.34
C GLU A 170 -0.91 0.62 2.42
N CYS A 171 -1.42 -0.60 2.36
CA CYS A 171 -2.08 -1.21 3.50
C CYS A 171 -1.70 -2.69 3.54
N VAL A 172 -0.68 -3.01 4.34
CA VAL A 172 -0.18 -4.38 4.53
C VAL A 172 -0.27 -4.78 6.00
N VAL A 173 -1.19 -5.70 6.30
CA VAL A 173 -1.32 -6.23 7.65
C VAL A 173 -0.17 -7.19 7.94
N GLY A 174 0.59 -6.94 9.02
CA GLY A 174 1.74 -7.77 9.41
C GLY A 174 2.94 -6.98 9.94
N GLU A 175 2.89 -5.64 9.89
CA GLU A 175 3.90 -4.78 10.48
C GLU A 175 3.90 -4.83 12.03
N ARG A 176 5.10 -4.76 12.61
CA ARG A 176 5.45 -5.33 13.93
C ARG A 176 5.14 -4.39 15.10
N ARG A 177 4.49 -4.90 16.16
CA ARG A 177 4.70 -4.40 17.53
C ARG A 177 6.03 -4.94 18.06
N ARG A 178 6.98 -4.05 18.40
CA ARG A 178 8.16 -4.40 19.21
C ARG A 178 7.64 -5.22 20.40
N HIS A 179 8.08 -6.46 20.59
CA HIS A 179 8.13 -7.25 21.84
C HIS A 179 8.08 -8.79 21.66
N SER A 180 7.92 -9.33 20.45
CA SER A 180 8.02 -10.79 20.27
C SER A 180 8.89 -11.14 19.07
N ALA A 181 10.06 -11.71 19.33
CA ALA A 181 10.70 -12.63 18.40
C ALA A 181 9.99 -13.98 18.54
N CYS A 182 9.78 -14.67 17.41
CA CYS A 182 9.60 -16.11 17.45
C CYS A 182 10.82 -16.77 18.11
#